data_AF-A0A942HLN1-F1
#
_entry.id   AF-A0A942HLN1-F1
#
_cell.length_a   1.000
_cell.length_b   1.000
_cell.length_c   1.000
_cell.angle_alpha   90.00
_cell.angle_beta   90.00
_cell.angle_gamma   90.00
#
_symmetry.space_group_name_H-M   'P 1'
#
loop_
_entity.id
_entity.type
_entity.pdbx_description
1 polymer ?
#
loop_
_entity_poly.entity_id
_entity_poly.type
_entity_poly.pdbx_seq_one_letter_code
_entity_poly.pdbx_strand_id
1 'polypeptide(L)'
;MRWEDWAPYVFLLAGVYFLVGVLFFYAGKEKIFDGLGAPKGIKEQFAGTFLATIPGTDAAWTILGILEFAIFVLVVISLIRLEFMPNRGKPWLLSAIGLAVFTFSVLAIGQNVTGENSGAAELYIYAGATGVLFFLILQLPPYRAANWISGRVGSPGGDG
;
A
#
# COMPACT_ATOMS: atom_id res chain seq x y z
N MET A 1 -19.56 -7.12 16.90
CA MET A 1 -19.85 -7.09 15.45
C MET A 1 -20.66 -8.33 15.11
N ARG A 2 -21.70 -8.22 14.27
CA ARG A 2 -22.53 -9.38 13.87
C ARG A 2 -21.82 -10.18 12.77
N TRP A 3 -22.21 -11.43 12.55
CA TRP A 3 -21.57 -12.31 11.55
C TRP A 3 -21.56 -11.70 10.13
N GLU A 4 -22.67 -11.06 9.75
CA GLU A 4 -22.88 -10.40 8.45
C GLU A 4 -21.88 -9.27 8.18
N ASP A 5 -21.46 -8.54 9.21
CA ASP A 5 -20.45 -7.49 9.11
C ASP A 5 -19.03 -8.04 9.32
N TRP A 6 -18.90 -9.13 10.08
CA TRP A 6 -17.61 -9.72 10.45
C TRP A 6 -16.94 -10.46 9.30
N ALA A 7 -17.69 -11.28 8.55
CA ALA A 7 -17.11 -12.00 7.43
C ALA A 7 -16.54 -11.05 6.35
N PRO A 8 -17.30 -10.07 5.83
CA PRO A 8 -16.77 -9.09 4.87
C PRO A 8 -15.58 -8.30 5.43
N TYR A 9 -15.64 -7.91 6.71
CA TYR A 9 -14.55 -7.20 7.38
C TYR A 9 -13.25 -8.02 7.37
N VAL A 10 -13.33 -9.30 7.75
CA VAL A 10 -12.16 -10.19 7.78
C VAL A 10 -11.65 -10.48 6.38
N PHE A 11 -12.53 -10.79 5.42
CA PHE A 11 -12.11 -11.08 4.04
C PHE A 11 -11.47 -9.86 3.37
N LEU A 12 -12.04 -8.67 3.57
CA LEU A 12 -11.49 -7.42 3.05
C LEU A 12 -10.10 -7.16 3.63
N LEU A 13 -9.95 -7.23 4.97
CA LEU A 13 -8.65 -7.01 5.59
C LEU A 13 -7.64 -8.07 5.18
N ALA A 14 -8.00 -9.35 5.19
CA ALA A 14 -7.13 -10.43 4.74
C ALA A 14 -6.66 -10.20 3.30
N GLY A 15 -7.57 -9.79 2.41
CA GLY A 15 -7.25 -9.42 1.04
C GLY A 15 -6.27 -8.25 0.96
N VAL A 16 -6.47 -7.19 1.73
CA VAL A 16 -5.55 -6.03 1.78
C VAL A 16 -4.18 -6.43 2.31
N TYR A 17 -4.12 -7.16 3.42
CA TYR A 17 -2.87 -7.64 4.00
C TYR A 17 -2.09 -8.53 3.03
N PHE A 18 -2.79 -9.45 2.36
CA PHE A 18 -2.16 -10.36 1.42
C PHE A 18 -1.69 -9.60 0.17
N LEU A 19 -2.55 -8.78 -0.43
CA LEU A 19 -2.23 -8.00 -1.62
C LEU A 19 -1.04 -7.07 -1.39
N VAL A 20 -1.14 -6.20 -0.39
CA VAL A 20 -0.09 -5.19 -0.11
C VAL A 20 1.16 -5.88 0.44
N GLY A 21 1.00 -6.82 1.37
CA GLY A 21 2.12 -7.51 1.99
C GLY A 21 2.94 -8.32 0.99
N VAL A 22 2.30 -9.17 0.20
CA VAL A 22 3.00 -10.04 -0.76
C VAL A 22 3.62 -9.24 -1.90
N LEU A 23 2.90 -8.26 -2.44
CA LEU A 23 3.41 -7.41 -3.53
C LEU A 23 4.69 -6.68 -3.12
N PHE A 24 4.65 -5.98 -1.97
CA PHE A 24 5.80 -5.19 -1.52
C PHE A 24 6.92 -6.04 -0.92
N PHE A 25 6.62 -7.25 -0.43
CA PHE A 25 7.64 -8.21 -0.03
C PHE A 25 8.52 -8.60 -1.23
N TYR A 26 7.92 -9.06 -2.33
CA TYR A 26 8.69 -9.47 -3.50
C TYR A 26 9.38 -8.29 -4.18
N ALA A 27 8.68 -7.16 -4.35
CA ALA A 27 9.25 -5.97 -4.96
C ALA A 27 10.47 -5.44 -4.19
N GLY A 28 10.34 -5.27 -2.87
CA GLY A 28 11.43 -4.80 -2.02
C GLY A 28 12.55 -5.83 -1.88
N LYS A 29 12.21 -7.13 -1.78
CA LYS A 29 13.21 -8.19 -1.65
C LYS A 29 14.13 -8.25 -2.87
N GLU A 30 13.54 -8.19 -4.07
CA GLU A 30 14.29 -8.24 -5.32
C GLU A 30 15.33 -7.11 -5.38
N LYS A 31 14.95 -5.90 -4.96
CA LYS A 31 15.81 -4.70 -5.04
C LYS A 31 16.86 -4.59 -3.93
N ILE A 32 16.63 -5.20 -2.76
CA ILE A 32 17.53 -5.07 -1.61
C ILE A 32 18.42 -6.30 -1.44
N PHE A 33 17.87 -7.51 -1.64
CA PHE A 33 18.55 -8.75 -1.28
C PHE A 33 19.02 -9.55 -2.51
N ASP A 34 18.26 -9.53 -3.60
CA ASP A 34 18.56 -10.36 -4.78
C ASP A 34 19.43 -9.63 -5.83
N GLY A 35 19.61 -8.31 -5.72
CA GLY A 35 20.50 -7.52 -6.57
C GLY A 35 20.97 -6.22 -5.92
N LEU A 36 22.29 -6.00 -5.90
CA LEU A 36 22.87 -4.71 -5.49
C LEU A 36 22.99 -3.79 -6.72
N GLY A 37 22.12 -2.79 -6.78
CA GLY A 37 22.06 -1.82 -7.87
C GLY A 37 20.99 -2.12 -8.91
N ALA A 38 20.72 -1.14 -9.77
CA ALA A 38 19.72 -1.23 -10.81
C ALA A 38 20.12 -2.26 -11.87
N PRO A 39 19.18 -3.11 -12.34
CA PRO A 39 19.42 -3.99 -13.48
C PRO A 39 19.87 -3.21 -14.72
N LYS A 40 20.62 -3.87 -15.62
CA LYS A 40 21.18 -3.22 -16.82
C LYS A 40 20.10 -2.53 -17.68
N GLY A 41 18.94 -3.18 -17.86
CA GLY A 41 17.81 -2.60 -18.60
C GLY A 41 17.27 -1.32 -17.96
N ILE A 42 17.21 -1.26 -16.63
CA ILE A 42 16.81 -0.04 -15.89
C ILE A 42 17.88 1.04 -16.05
N LYS A 43 19.17 0.70 -16.00
CA LYS A 43 20.26 1.66 -16.23
C LYS A 43 20.17 2.28 -17.62
N GLU A 44 19.89 1.48 -18.64
CA GLU A 44 19.72 1.91 -20.03
C GLU A 44 18.45 2.77 -20.17
N GLN A 45 17.34 2.35 -19.55
CA GLN A 45 16.07 3.08 -19.58
C GLN A 45 16.17 4.50 -18.98
N PHE A 46 16.90 4.65 -17.87
CA PHE A 46 17.09 5.93 -17.20
C PHE A 46 18.28 6.73 -17.73
N ALA A 47 19.03 6.21 -18.72
CA ALA A 47 20.19 6.90 -19.28
C ALA A 47 19.80 8.26 -19.86
N GLY A 48 20.56 9.31 -19.51
CA GLY A 48 20.30 10.68 -19.97
C GLY A 48 19.17 11.41 -19.22
N THR A 49 18.53 10.77 -18.24
CA THR A 49 17.55 11.44 -17.36
C THR A 49 18.22 12.10 -16.16
N PHE A 50 17.50 13.00 -15.47
CA PHE A 50 17.98 13.62 -14.24
C PHE A 50 18.37 12.58 -13.16
N LEU A 51 17.62 11.48 -13.06
CA LEU A 51 17.85 10.42 -12.08
C LEU A 51 19.16 9.66 -12.31
N ALA A 52 19.64 9.59 -13.56
CA ALA A 52 20.95 9.03 -13.86
C ALA A 52 22.11 9.90 -13.37
N THR A 53 21.89 11.21 -13.20
CA THR A 53 22.92 12.17 -12.79
C THR A 53 22.89 12.43 -11.28
N ILE A 54 21.70 12.63 -10.69
CA ILE A 54 21.51 12.85 -9.25
C ILE A 54 20.19 12.18 -8.83
N PRO A 55 20.18 11.21 -7.90
CA PRO A 55 21.30 10.65 -7.13
C PRO A 55 22.10 9.55 -7.86
N GLY A 56 21.76 9.24 -9.12
CA GLY A 56 22.28 8.09 -9.86
C GLY A 56 21.30 6.93 -9.84
N THR A 57 21.17 6.20 -10.95
CA THR A 57 20.14 5.16 -11.12
C THR A 57 20.23 4.06 -10.06
N ASP A 58 21.45 3.68 -9.66
CA ASP A 58 21.68 2.66 -8.62
C ASP A 58 21.21 3.13 -7.23
N ALA A 59 21.49 4.38 -6.88
CA ALA A 59 21.05 4.97 -5.63
C ALA A 59 19.53 5.14 -5.62
N ALA A 60 18.94 5.64 -6.71
CA ALA A 60 17.50 5.77 -6.86
C ALA A 60 16.79 4.40 -6.75
N TRP A 61 17.34 3.36 -7.38
CA TRP A 61 16.83 1.99 -7.30
C TRP A 61 16.88 1.43 -5.89
N THR A 62 17.98 1.68 -5.17
CA THR A 62 18.15 1.23 -3.79
C THR A 62 17.19 1.96 -2.84
N ILE A 63 17.06 3.28 -2.98
CA ILE A 63 16.09 4.08 -2.21
C ILE A 63 14.67 3.56 -2.46
N LEU A 64 14.35 3.25 -3.72
CA LEU A 64 13.07 2.68 -4.08
C LEU A 64 12.84 1.32 -3.42
N GLY A 65 13.83 0.42 -3.46
CA GLY A 65 13.77 -0.87 -2.78
C GLY A 65 13.52 -0.71 -1.28
N ILE A 66 14.21 0.24 -0.62
CA ILE A 66 14.02 0.54 0.81
C ILE A 66 12.58 1.00 1.08
N LEU A 67 12.01 1.88 0.25
CA LEU A 67 10.63 2.33 0.39
C LEU A 67 9.63 1.17 0.23
N GLU A 68 9.81 0.34 -0.80
CA GLU A 68 8.97 -0.83 -1.04
C GLU A 68 9.04 -1.83 0.12
N PHE A 69 10.25 -2.13 0.60
CA PHE A 69 10.42 -3.04 1.73
C PHE A 69 9.90 -2.45 3.04
N ALA A 70 10.04 -1.14 3.26
CA ALA A 70 9.48 -0.46 4.41
C ALA A 70 7.95 -0.60 4.47
N ILE A 71 7.26 -0.56 3.32
CA ILE A 71 5.81 -0.84 3.25
C ILE A 71 5.51 -2.24 3.79
N PHE A 72 6.24 -3.25 3.32
CA PHE A 72 6.09 -4.62 3.81
C PHE A 72 6.32 -4.71 5.33
N VAL A 73 7.38 -4.07 5.84
CA VAL A 73 7.67 -4.03 7.27
C VAL A 73 6.53 -3.39 8.06
N LEU A 74 5.94 -2.30 7.58
CA LEU A 74 4.78 -1.66 8.20
C LEU A 74 3.56 -2.59 8.24
N VAL A 75 3.31 -3.36 7.16
CA VAL A 75 2.27 -4.39 7.11
C VAL A 75 2.52 -5.48 8.16
N VAL A 76 3.75 -5.96 8.29
CA VAL A 76 4.12 -6.95 9.31
C VAL A 76 3.95 -6.40 10.72
N ILE A 77 4.37 -5.17 10.99
CA ILE A 77 4.14 -4.50 12.29
C ILE A 77 2.64 -4.42 12.59
N SER A 78 1.84 -4.07 11.59
CA SER A 78 0.38 -4.00 11.72
C SER A 78 -0.24 -5.35 12.10
N LEU A 79 0.25 -6.46 11.51
CA LEU A 79 -0.16 -7.82 11.87
C LEU A 79 0.22 -8.18 13.30
N ILE A 80 1.47 -7.89 13.71
CA ILE A 80 1.97 -8.17 15.07
C ILE A 80 1.19 -7.35 16.11
N ARG A 81 0.83 -6.11 15.79
CA ARG A 81 0.02 -5.22 16.64
C ARG A 81 -1.47 -5.61 16.68
N LEU A 82 -1.88 -6.57 15.85
CA LEU A 82 -3.25 -7.06 15.71
C LEU A 82 -4.20 -5.93 15.29
N GLU A 83 -3.75 -5.01 14.44
CA GLU A 83 -4.58 -3.89 13.96
C GLU A 83 -5.77 -4.36 13.12
N PHE A 84 -5.75 -5.59 12.65
CA PHE A 84 -6.90 -6.23 12.02
C PHE A 84 -8.08 -6.46 12.98
N MET A 85 -7.93 -6.25 14.29
CA MET A 85 -9.05 -6.31 15.23
C MET A 85 -9.97 -5.08 15.08
N PRO A 86 -11.31 -5.24 15.19
CA PRO A 86 -12.26 -4.14 15.05
C PRO A 86 -12.11 -3.02 16.07
N ASN A 87 -11.63 -3.34 17.27
CA ASN A 87 -11.50 -2.39 18.38
C ASN A 87 -10.15 -1.64 18.39
N ARG A 88 -9.27 -1.92 17.42
CA ARG A 88 -7.94 -1.29 17.36
C ARG A 88 -7.81 -0.38 16.15
N GLY A 89 -7.29 0.82 16.42
CA GLY A 89 -6.85 1.72 15.37
C GLY A 89 -5.85 1.02 14.45
N LYS A 90 -5.79 1.51 13.21
CA LYS A 90 -4.99 0.93 12.13
C LYS A 90 -3.89 1.87 11.63
N PRO A 91 -3.15 2.59 12.50
CA PRO A 91 -2.16 3.55 12.04
C PRO A 91 -1.04 2.89 11.21
N TRP A 92 -0.55 1.71 11.59
CA TRP A 92 0.53 1.04 10.85
C TRP A 92 0.06 0.57 9.47
N LEU A 93 -1.15 -0.01 9.37
CA LEU A 93 -1.74 -0.37 8.09
C LEU A 93 -1.98 0.86 7.21
N LEU A 94 -2.52 1.95 7.76
CA LEU A 94 -2.75 3.18 7.00
C LEU A 94 -1.44 3.82 6.55
N SER A 95 -0.40 3.82 7.39
CA SER A 95 0.93 4.27 6.99
C SER A 95 1.51 3.40 5.88
N ALA A 96 1.35 2.08 5.93
CA ALA A 96 1.78 1.19 4.86
C ALA A 96 1.09 1.51 3.52
N ILE A 97 -0.24 1.66 3.55
CA ILE A 97 -1.03 1.97 2.35
C ILE A 97 -0.71 3.38 1.84
N GLY A 98 -0.60 4.37 2.73
CA GLY A 98 -0.23 5.74 2.36
C GLY A 98 1.16 5.81 1.73
N LEU A 99 2.12 5.07 2.30
CA LEU A 99 3.46 4.95 1.72
C LEU A 99 3.43 4.22 0.38
N ALA A 100 2.57 3.21 0.20
CA ALA A 100 2.37 2.54 -1.09
C ALA A 100 1.84 3.49 -2.18
N VAL A 101 0.86 4.34 -1.86
CA VAL A 101 0.38 5.38 -2.79
C VAL A 101 1.52 6.31 -3.19
N PHE A 102 2.32 6.75 -2.21
CA PHE A 102 3.47 7.62 -2.46
C PHE A 102 4.50 6.92 -3.36
N THR A 103 4.88 5.69 -3.03
CA THR A 103 5.85 4.90 -3.78
C THR A 103 5.37 4.71 -5.23
N PHE A 104 4.15 4.23 -5.47
CA PHE A 104 3.63 4.08 -6.84
C PHE A 104 3.61 5.40 -7.62
N SER A 105 3.30 6.52 -6.96
CA SER A 105 3.33 7.85 -7.59
C SER A 105 4.75 8.23 -8.03
N VAL A 106 5.77 7.94 -7.20
CA VAL A 106 7.18 8.17 -7.53
C VAL A 106 7.63 7.28 -8.70
N LEU A 107 7.26 5.99 -8.71
CA LEU A 107 7.57 5.12 -9.86
C LEU A 107 6.90 5.64 -11.14
N ALA A 108 5.65 6.07 -11.07
CA ALA A 108 4.92 6.57 -12.24
C ALA A 108 5.61 7.79 -12.86
N ILE A 109 6.07 8.72 -12.02
CA ILE A 109 6.88 9.86 -12.45
C ILE A 109 8.20 9.38 -13.05
N GLY A 110 8.87 8.40 -12.43
CA GLY A 110 10.09 7.79 -12.96
C GLY A 110 9.91 7.25 -14.39
N GLN A 111 8.86 6.47 -14.62
CA GLN A 111 8.54 5.90 -15.95
C GLN A 111 8.18 6.99 -16.98
N ASN A 112 7.47 8.05 -16.58
CA ASN A 112 7.18 9.19 -17.45
C ASN A 112 8.46 9.90 -17.91
N VAL A 113 9.43 10.09 -17.01
CA VAL A 113 10.70 10.75 -17.34
C VAL A 113 11.54 9.91 -18.34
N THR A 114 11.34 8.60 -18.38
CA THR A 114 11.98 7.70 -19.35
C THR A 114 11.19 7.53 -20.65
N GLY A 115 10.02 8.19 -20.79
CA GLY A 115 9.15 8.06 -21.95
C GLY A 115 8.28 6.79 -21.97
N GLU A 116 8.29 6.00 -20.90
CA GLU A 116 7.49 4.76 -20.75
C GLU A 116 6.08 5.07 -20.26
N ASN A 117 5.31 5.76 -21.12
CA ASN A 117 3.98 6.28 -20.77
C ASN A 117 2.97 5.18 -20.43
N SER A 118 3.10 3.98 -21.02
CA SER A 118 2.22 2.84 -20.69
C SER A 118 2.45 2.35 -19.27
N GLY A 119 3.72 2.13 -18.88
CA GLY A 119 4.07 1.73 -17.52
C GLY A 119 3.71 2.80 -16.48
N ALA A 120 3.91 4.08 -16.82
CA ALA A 120 3.49 5.18 -15.97
C ALA A 120 1.98 5.19 -15.72
N ALA A 121 1.15 4.97 -16.75
CA ALA A 121 -0.30 4.91 -16.63
C ALA A 121 -0.76 3.78 -15.71
N GLU A 122 -0.17 2.58 -15.84
CA GLU A 122 -0.45 1.45 -14.95
C GLU A 122 -0.13 1.78 -13.48
N LEU A 123 1.02 2.41 -13.24
CA LEU A 123 1.43 2.81 -11.90
C LEU A 123 0.52 3.88 -11.29
N TYR A 124 -0.01 4.81 -12.08
CA TYR A 124 -1.04 5.75 -11.61
C TYR A 124 -2.34 5.04 -11.26
N ILE A 125 -2.75 4.04 -12.03
CA ILE A 125 -3.92 3.21 -11.71
C ILE A 125 -3.68 2.48 -10.39
N TYR A 126 -2.50 1.91 -10.17
CA TYR A 126 -2.15 1.25 -8.91
C TYR A 126 -2.12 2.22 -7.73
N ALA A 127 -1.56 3.42 -7.90
CA ALA A 127 -1.60 4.48 -6.89
C ALA A 127 -3.05 4.88 -6.55
N GLY A 128 -3.90 5.08 -7.56
CA GLY A 128 -5.31 5.42 -7.40
C GLY A 128 -6.11 4.33 -6.69
N ALA A 129 -5.97 3.07 -7.13
CA ALA A 129 -6.61 1.91 -6.50
C ALA A 129 -6.16 1.74 -5.03
N THR A 130 -4.87 1.94 -4.75
CA THR A 130 -4.33 1.92 -3.39
C THR A 130 -4.89 3.07 -2.54
N GLY A 131 -5.12 4.24 -3.13
CA GLY A 131 -5.81 5.37 -2.48
C GLY A 131 -7.27 5.04 -2.14
N VAL A 132 -7.97 4.31 -3.01
CA VAL A 132 -9.33 3.79 -2.69
C VAL A 132 -9.27 2.82 -1.51
N LEU A 133 -8.27 1.92 -1.46
CA LEU A 133 -8.07 1.06 -0.29
C LEU A 133 -7.81 1.85 0.98
N PHE A 134 -6.99 2.91 0.93
CA PHE A 134 -6.75 3.79 2.06
C PHE A 134 -8.07 4.37 2.61
N PHE A 135 -8.89 4.92 1.72
CA PHE A 135 -10.19 5.46 2.09
C PHE A 135 -11.11 4.37 2.65
N LEU A 136 -11.13 3.19 2.04
CA LEU A 136 -11.92 2.04 2.49
C LEU A 136 -11.52 1.61 3.91
N ILE A 137 -10.22 1.56 4.24
CA ILE A 137 -9.76 1.23 5.60
C ILE A 137 -10.23 2.29 6.62
N LEU A 138 -10.30 3.56 6.25
CA LEU A 138 -10.88 4.62 7.09
C LEU A 138 -12.40 4.46 7.30
N GLN A 139 -13.09 3.70 6.44
CA GLN A 139 -14.50 3.35 6.65
C GLN A 139 -14.69 2.19 7.63
N LEU A 140 -13.62 1.46 7.97
CA LEU A 140 -13.70 0.30 8.84
C LEU A 140 -13.59 0.69 10.32
N PRO A 141 -14.10 -0.17 11.22
CA PRO A 141 -13.88 0.00 12.65
C PRO A 141 -12.38 0.04 13.03
N PRO A 142 -11.99 0.88 14.00
CA PRO A 142 -12.86 1.67 14.88
C PRO A 142 -13.22 3.07 14.34
N TYR A 143 -12.78 3.45 13.14
CA TYR A 143 -12.96 4.81 12.62
C TYR A 143 -14.43 5.13 12.28
N ARG A 144 -15.22 4.11 11.95
CA ARG A 144 -16.68 4.18 11.84
C ARG A 144 -17.36 3.06 12.62
N ALA A 145 -18.68 3.17 12.76
CA ALA A 145 -19.50 2.23 13.52
C ALA A 145 -19.38 0.80 13.00
N ALA A 146 -19.49 -0.19 13.90
CA ALA A 146 -19.26 -1.60 13.58
C ALA A 146 -20.35 -2.25 12.72
N ASN A 147 -21.49 -1.59 12.51
CA ASN A 147 -22.61 -1.98 11.64
C ASN A 147 -22.46 -1.39 10.22
N TRP A 148 -21.22 -1.25 9.75
CA TRP A 148 -20.85 -0.51 8.54
C TRP A 148 -21.47 -1.06 7.24
N ILE A 149 -21.84 -2.34 7.17
CA ILE A 149 -22.59 -2.92 6.05
C ILE A 149 -24.07 -3.02 6.39
N SER A 150 -24.41 -3.54 7.56
CA SER A 150 -25.80 -3.83 7.90
C SER A 150 -26.65 -2.57 8.10
N GLY A 151 -26.05 -1.40 8.33
CA GLY A 151 -26.72 -0.08 8.34
C GLY A 151 -27.81 0.11 9.40
N ARG A 152 -28.08 -0.91 10.22
CA ARG A 152 -29.08 -0.86 11.28
C ARG A 152 -28.50 -0.04 12.43
N VAL A 153 -28.78 1.26 12.42
CA VAL A 153 -28.74 2.08 13.63
C VAL A 153 -29.54 1.32 14.67
N GLY A 154 -28.95 0.99 15.81
CA GLY A 154 -29.73 0.46 16.92
C GLY A 154 -30.86 1.44 17.18
N SER A 155 -32.11 1.02 16.97
CA SER A 155 -33.25 1.81 17.40
C SER A 155 -32.98 2.25 18.84
N PRO A 156 -33.08 3.55 19.17
CA PRO A 156 -33.17 3.91 20.57
C PRO A 156 -34.37 3.14 21.11
N GLY A 157 -34.17 2.31 22.15
CA GLY A 157 -35.30 1.86 22.96
C GLY A 157 -36.12 3.10 23.34
N GLY A 158 -37.45 3.10 23.24
CA GLY A 158 -38.28 1.95 23.55
C GLY A 158 -38.04 1.54 24.99
N ASP A 159 -38.14 2.50 25.91
CA ASP A 159 -38.43 2.35 27.34
C ASP A 159 -38.73 3.75 27.92
N GLY A 160 -40.00 3.96 28.31
CA GLY A 160 -40.54 5.22 28.86
C GLY A 160 -42.04 5.34 28.61
#